data_AF-A0A7V8NST0-F1
#
_entry.id   AF-A0A7V8NST0-F1
#
_cell.length_a   1.000
_cell.length_b   1.000
_cell.length_c   1.000
_cell.angle_alpha   90.00
_cell.angle_beta   90.00
_cell.angle_gamma   90.00
#
_symmetry.space_group_name_H-M   'P 1'
#
loop_
_entity.id
_entity.type
_entity.pdbx_description
1 polymer ?
#
loop_
_entity_poly.entity_id
_entity_poly.type
_entity_poly.pdbx_seq_one_letter_code
_entity_poly.pdbx_strand_id
1 'polypeptide(L)' 'MPYPANSTTMVWNSYANQQASAIVEVQTAQSTFNVTGTGIVADIDTGVDPNHPALEGVLLPGYDYTRNQPNGSE' A
#
# COMPACT_ATOMS: atom_id res chain seq x y z
N MET A 1 -13.23 -6.98 3.74
CA MET A 1 -13.79 -5.62 3.83
C MET A 1 -13.42 -4.87 2.56
N PRO A 2 -14.30 -4.02 2.01
CA PRO A 2 -13.98 -3.17 0.87
C PRO A 2 -12.73 -2.32 1.16
N TYR A 3 -11.76 -2.29 0.24
CA TYR A 3 -10.55 -1.50 0.41
C TYR A 3 -9.98 -0.98 -0.92
N PRO A 4 -9.63 0.31 -1.05
CA PRO A 4 -9.91 1.39 -0.10
C PRO A 4 -11.42 1.55 0.15
N ALA A 5 -11.82 2.37 1.12
CA ALA A 5 -13.24 2.54 1.45
C ALA A 5 -14.05 2.86 0.17
N ASN A 6 -15.16 2.14 -0.03
CA ASN A 6 -16.02 2.18 -1.23
C ASN A 6 -15.44 1.53 -2.51
N SER A 7 -14.36 0.75 -2.41
CA SER A 7 -13.85 -0.08 -3.51
C SER A 7 -14.67 -1.36 -3.72
N THR A 8 -14.56 -1.97 -4.90
CA THR A 8 -15.07 -3.33 -5.20
C THR A 8 -14.08 -4.44 -4.83
N THR A 9 -12.81 -4.09 -4.56
CA THR A 9 -11.79 -5.05 -4.11
C THR A 9 -11.91 -5.31 -2.60
N MET A 10 -11.59 -6.53 -2.20
CA MET A 10 -11.79 -7.02 -0.83
C MET A 10 -10.47 -7.45 -0.21
N VAL A 11 -10.20 -6.96 1.00
CA VAL A 11 -9.03 -7.35 1.80
C VAL A 11 -9.46 -7.91 3.14
N TRP A 12 -8.53 -8.52 3.87
CA TRP A 12 -8.79 -9.00 5.23
C TRP A 12 -9.09 -7.84 6.16
N ASN A 13 -10.01 -8.05 7.12
CA ASN A 13 -10.36 -6.99 8.07
C ASN A 13 -9.13 -6.49 8.86
N SER A 14 -8.23 -7.41 9.22
CA SER A 14 -6.98 -7.09 9.92
C SER A 14 -5.97 -6.33 9.05
N TYR A 15 -6.02 -6.48 7.73
CA TYR A 15 -5.19 -5.68 6.81
C TYR A 15 -5.69 -4.23 6.77
N ALA A 16 -7.00 -4.03 6.65
CA ALA A 16 -7.59 -2.68 6.62
C ALA A 16 -7.55 -1.98 7.99
N ASN A 17 -7.67 -2.73 9.08
CA ASN A 17 -7.75 -2.22 10.45
C ASN A 17 -6.56 -2.71 11.28
N GLN A 18 -5.38 -2.16 11.00
CA GLN A 18 -4.14 -2.52 11.71
C GLN A 18 -4.00 -1.71 13.00
N GLN A 19 -3.75 -2.40 14.12
CA GLN A 19 -3.55 -1.77 15.43
C GLN A 19 -2.36 -0.80 15.44
N ALA A 20 -1.30 -1.09 14.69
CA ALA A 20 -0.14 -0.22 14.59
C ALA A 20 -0.50 1.18 14.06
N SER A 21 -1.41 1.26 13.08
CA SER A 21 -1.88 2.55 12.52
C SER A 21 -2.59 3.41 13.56
N ALA A 22 -3.33 2.79 14.48
CA ALA A 22 -4.00 3.48 15.57
C ALA A 22 -3.01 3.97 16.63
N ILE A 23 -1.98 3.17 16.96
CA ILE A 23 -0.96 3.52 17.97
C ILE A 23 -0.13 4.73 17.52
N VAL A 24 0.21 4.82 16.23
CA VAL A 24 0.96 5.96 15.66
C VAL A 24 0.06 7.07 15.12
N GLU A 25 -1.23 6.99 15.41
CA GLU A 25 -2.23 8.02 15.16
C GLU A 25 -2.40 8.45 13.68
N VAL A 26 -2.31 7.51 12.73
CA VAL A 26 -2.38 7.81 11.29
C VAL A 26 -3.68 8.54 10.94
N GLN A 27 -4.84 8.04 11.38
CA GLN A 27 -6.14 8.64 11.06
C GLN A 27 -6.32 10.02 11.72
N THR A 28 -5.75 10.22 12.91
CA THR A 28 -5.73 11.54 13.58
C THR A 28 -4.92 12.53 12.75
N ALA A 29 -3.74 12.15 12.27
CA ALA A 29 -2.94 13.00 11.40
C ALA A 29 -3.66 13.32 10.08
N GLN A 30 -4.27 12.31 9.44
CA GLN A 30 -5.01 12.50 8.18
C GLN A 30 -6.15 13.50 8.33
N SER A 31 -6.95 13.38 9.39
CA SER A 31 -8.09 14.26 9.66
C SER A 31 -7.70 15.65 10.15
N THR A 32 -6.69 15.74 11.03
CA THR A 32 -6.24 17.02 11.62
C THR A 32 -5.57 17.91 10.58
N PHE A 33 -4.73 17.33 9.73
CA PHE A 33 -3.96 18.07 8.74
C PHE A 33 -4.58 18.04 7.35
N ASN A 34 -5.70 17.33 7.17
CA ASN A 34 -6.37 17.14 5.88
C ASN A 34 -5.40 16.61 4.80
N VAL A 35 -4.66 15.56 5.15
CA VAL A 35 -3.68 14.89 4.30
C VAL A 35 -4.02 13.42 4.15
N THR A 36 -3.70 12.83 3.00
CA THR A 36 -3.85 11.38 2.77
C THR A 36 -2.53 10.65 2.59
N GLY A 37 -1.41 11.38 2.56
CA GLY A 37 -0.15 10.91 2.02
C GLY A 37 -0.16 11.01 0.49
N THR A 38 0.75 11.78 -0.08
CA THR A 38 0.91 11.93 -1.54
C THR A 38 2.39 11.94 -1.88
N GLY A 39 2.75 11.50 -3.09
CA GLY A 39 4.14 11.34 -3.52
C GLY A 39 4.48 9.89 -3.85
N ILE A 40 5.72 9.67 -4.28
CA ILE A 40 6.25 8.34 -4.63
C ILE A 40 7.17 7.87 -3.50
N VAL A 41 6.97 6.63 -3.05
CA VAL A 41 7.81 5.94 -2.09
C VAL A 41 8.38 4.70 -2.79
N ALA A 42 9.70 4.53 -2.76
CA ALA A 42 10.34 3.31 -3.24
C ALA A 42 10.52 2.33 -2.07
N ASP A 43 9.96 1.14 -2.20
CA ASP A 43 10.16 0.03 -1.28
C ASP A 43 11.23 -0.92 -1.84
N ILE A 44 12.30 -1.17 -1.08
CA ILE A 44 13.45 -1.98 -1.51
C ILE A 44 13.49 -3.23 -0.63
N ASP A 45 12.82 -4.27 -1.11
CA ASP A 45 12.71 -5.55 -0.42
C ASP A 45 12.79 -6.68 -1.45
N THR A 46 12.01 -7.73 -1.26
CA THR A 46 12.01 -8.98 -2.02
C THR A 46 11.00 -8.99 -3.17
N GLY A 47 10.17 -7.96 -3.29
CA GLY A 47 9.09 -7.85 -4.27
C GLY A 47 7.73 -7.55 -3.63
N VAL A 48 6.68 -7.56 -4.45
CA VAL A 48 5.27 -7.36 -4.07
C VAL A 48 4.40 -8.23 -4.95
N ASP A 49 3.18 -8.60 -4.57
CA ASP A 49 2.22 -9.18 -5.54
C ASP A 49 1.45 -8.04 -6.25
N PRO A 50 1.59 -7.86 -7.58
CA PRO A 50 1.02 -6.75 -8.33
C PRO A 50 -0.48 -6.90 -8.49
N ASN A 51 -1.00 -8.11 -8.31
CA ASN A 51 -2.43 -8.38 -8.34
C ASN A 51 -3.03 -8.37 -6.92
N HIS A 52 -2.26 -7.99 -5.89
CA HIS A 52 -2.78 -7.91 -4.54
C HIS A 52 -3.87 -6.82 -4.48
N PRO A 53 -5.09 -7.14 -4.02
CA PRO A 53 -6.26 -6.25 -4.14
C PRO A 53 -6.14 -4.92 -3.39
N ALA A 54 -5.19 -4.81 -2.46
CA ALA A 54 -4.88 -3.57 -1.75
C ALA A 54 -3.84 -2.68 -2.46
N LEU A 55 -3.03 -3.24 -3.35
CA LEU A 55 -1.82 -2.60 -3.88
C LEU A 55 -1.90 -2.37 -5.39
N GLU A 56 -2.59 -3.22 -6.15
CA GLU A 56 -2.70 -3.15 -7.61
C GLU A 56 -3.02 -1.74 -8.13
N GLY A 57 -3.93 -1.02 -7.46
CA GLY A 57 -4.35 0.33 -7.88
C GLY A 57 -3.37 1.47 -7.55
N VAL A 58 -2.29 1.20 -6.82
CA VAL A 58 -1.30 2.21 -6.37
C VAL A 58 0.15 1.89 -6.72
N LEU A 59 0.43 0.67 -7.20
CA LEU A 59 1.78 0.27 -7.59
C LEU A 59 2.22 1.01 -8.86
N LEU A 60 3.49 1.40 -8.87
CA LEU A 60 4.21 1.93 -10.02
C LEU A 60 5.30 0.92 -10.40
N PRO A 61 5.72 0.84 -11.67
CA PRO A 61 6.77 -0.09 -12.08
C PRO A 61 8.07 0.08 -11.29
N GLY A 62 8.60 -1.02 -10.75
CA GLY A 62 9.86 -1.10 -10.02
C GLY A 62 11.02 -1.71 -10.83
N TYR A 63 12.07 -2.13 -10.11
CA TYR A 63 13.24 -2.81 -10.67
C TYR A 63 13.67 -3.99 -9.81
N ASP A 64 13.96 -5.13 -10.43
CA ASP A 64 14.49 -6.31 -9.76
C ASP A 64 16.02 -6.34 -9.89
N TYR A 65 16.70 -5.92 -8.82
CA TYR A 65 18.17 -5.92 -8.76
C TYR A 65 18.77 -7.32 -8.60
N THR A 66 18.00 -8.32 -8.14
CA THR A 66 18.51 -9.70 -7.99
C THR A 66 18.63 -10.41 -9.33
N ARG A 67 17.84 -9.99 -10.32
CA ARG A 67 17.82 -10.54 -11.69
C ARG A 67 18.26 -9.53 -12.75
N ASN A 68 18.55 -8.29 -12.33
CA ASN A 68 18.95 -7.17 -13.17
C ASN A 68 17.98 -6.93 -14.35
N GLN A 69 16.70 -6.78 -14.04
CA GLN A 69 15.64 -6.59 -15.03
C GLN A 69 14.59 -5.57 -14.58
N PRO A 70 13.91 -4.89 -15.53
CA PRO A 70 12.80 -4.01 -15.23
C PRO A 70 11.55 -4.80 -14.80
N ASN A 71 10.63 -4.10 -14.13
CA ASN A 71 9.48 -4.65 -13.40
C ASN A 71 10.01 -5.50 -12.25
N GLY A 72 9.81 -5.05 -11.01
CA GLY A 72 10.32 -5.75 -9.82
C GLY A 72 9.85 -7.21 -9.79
N SER A 73 10.17 -7.97 -8.75
CA SER A 73 9.37 -9.16 -8.47
C SER A 73 7.99 -8.70 -7.96
N GLU A 74 7.27 -8.03 -8.85
CA GLU A 74 5.85 -7.83 -8.91
C GLU A 74 5.27 -9.16 -9.43
#